data_AF-A0A2G9TMN3-F1
#
_entry.id   AF-A0A2G9TMN3-F1
#
_cell.length_a   1.000
_cell.length_b   1.000
_cell.length_c   1.000
_cell.angle_alpha   90.00
_cell.angle_beta   90.00
_cell.angle_gamma   90.00
#
_symmetry.space_group_name_H-M   'P 1'
#
loop_
_entity.id
_entity.type
_entity.pdbx_description
1 polymer ?
#
loop_
_entity_poly.entity_id
_entity_poly.type
_entity_poly.pdbx_seq_one_letter_code
_entity_poly.pdbx_strand_id
1 'polypeptide(L)'
;FGRTDIDDDDIILPLRQCCVIRPSTLSTLLRFYAEPQSLTKTLHASLSKDPVAPILAYKHYVAIERRLGKCELFARNKYQYTAN
;
A
#
# COMPACT_ATOMS: atom_id res chain seq x y z
N PHE A 1 -12.76 5.71 -1.82
CA PHE A 1 -11.78 6.53 -2.56
C PHE A 1 -12.25 7.99 -2.66
N GLY A 2 -12.54 8.67 -1.53
CA GLY A 2 -13.12 10.03 -1.54
C GLY A 2 -12.11 11.18 -1.68
N ARG A 3 -10.84 10.96 -1.30
CA ARG A 3 -9.75 11.95 -1.36
C ARG A 3 -8.49 11.33 -1.96
N THR A 4 -7.78 12.10 -2.79
CA THR A 4 -6.48 11.74 -3.41
C THR A 4 -5.32 12.58 -2.89
N ASP A 5 -5.65 13.74 -2.34
CA ASP A 5 -4.77 14.79 -1.84
C ASP A 5 -4.46 14.63 -0.35
N ILE A 6 -5.33 13.95 0.40
CA ILE A 6 -5.17 13.69 1.84
C ILE A 6 -4.87 12.21 2.06
N ASP A 7 -3.88 11.95 2.91
CA ASP A 7 -3.62 10.64 3.48
C ASP A 7 -3.89 10.75 4.99
N ASP A 8 -4.93 10.05 5.44
CA ASP A 8 -5.31 10.00 6.84
C ASP A 8 -4.46 8.95 7.56
N ASP A 9 -3.45 9.41 8.30
CA ASP A 9 -2.51 8.54 9.01
C ASP A 9 -3.13 7.95 10.30
N ASP A 10 -4.29 8.43 10.76
CA ASP A 10 -4.97 7.85 11.91
C ASP A 10 -5.50 6.45 11.59
N ILE A 11 -5.82 6.20 10.31
CA ILE A 11 -6.26 4.88 9.82
C ILE A 11 -5.18 3.81 10.04
N ILE A 12 -3.89 4.16 9.91
CA ILE A 12 -2.77 3.21 10.06
C ILE A 12 -2.19 3.19 11.48
N LEU A 13 -2.75 3.96 12.42
CA LEU A 13 -2.30 3.97 13.82
C LEU A 13 -2.24 2.58 14.46
N PRO A 14 -3.19 1.64 14.25
CA PRO A 14 -3.07 0.31 14.85
C PRO A 14 -1.80 -0.42 14.44
N LEU A 15 -1.35 -0.26 13.19
CA LEU A 15 -0.08 -0.85 12.73
C LEU A 15 1.12 -0.22 13.47
N ARG A 16 1.07 1.10 13.72
CA ARG A 16 2.11 1.83 14.45
C ARG A 16 2.12 1.54 15.95
N GLN A 17 0.95 1.44 16.56
CA GLN A 17 0.78 1.25 18.01
C GLN A 17 1.04 -0.20 18.41
N CYS A 18 0.46 -1.16 17.67
CA CYS A 18 0.60 -2.58 18.00
C CYS A 18 1.91 -3.18 17.49
N CYS A 19 2.51 -2.63 16.42
CA CYS A 19 3.71 -3.17 15.80
C CYS A 19 3.58 -4.65 15.37
N VAL A 20 2.37 -5.11 15.04
CA VAL A 20 2.10 -6.49 14.62
C VAL A 20 1.56 -6.48 13.19
N ILE A 21 2.16 -7.31 12.33
CA ILE A 21 1.69 -7.56 10.97
C ILE A 21 1.88 -9.04 10.64
N ARG A 22 0.94 -9.63 9.89
CA ARG A 22 1.11 -11.00 9.41
C ARG A 22 2.28 -11.08 8.43
N PRO A 23 3.19 -12.06 8.53
CA PRO A 23 4.33 -12.19 7.62
C PRO A 23 3.96 -12.23 6.13
N SER A 24 2.85 -12.89 5.78
CA SER A 24 2.36 -12.93 4.39
C SER A 24 1.97 -11.54 3.87
N THR A 25 1.29 -10.74 4.70
CA THR A 25 0.93 -9.35 4.36
C THR A 25 2.18 -8.51 4.15
N LEU A 26 3.16 -8.60 5.05
CA LEU A 26 4.44 -7.89 4.88
C LEU A 26 5.15 -8.29 3.58
N SER A 27 5.23 -9.59 3.29
CA SER A 27 5.85 -10.09 2.06
C SER A 27 5.19 -9.52 0.80
N THR A 28 3.85 -9.47 0.78
CA THR A 28 3.10 -8.86 -0.33
C THR A 28 3.37 -7.36 -0.45
N LEU A 29 3.37 -6.62 0.65
CA LEU A 29 3.67 -5.18 0.65
C LEU A 29 5.09 -4.91 0.12
N LEU A 30 6.09 -5.65 0.60
CA LEU A 30 7.47 -5.53 0.15
C LEU A 30 7.62 -5.86 -1.33
N ARG A 31 6.89 -6.86 -1.85
CA ARG A 31 6.91 -7.20 -3.28
C ARG A 31 6.40 -6.05 -4.15
N PHE A 32 5.31 -5.40 -3.74
CA PHE A 32 4.78 -4.26 -4.49
C PHE A 32 5.64 -3.00 -4.35
N TYR A 33 6.35 -2.85 -3.23
CA TYR A 33 7.24 -1.71 -3.01
C TYR A 33 8.59 -1.83 -3.72
N ALA A 34 9.16 -3.03 -3.81
CA ALA A 34 10.54 -3.23 -4.30
C ALA A 34 10.72 -3.12 -5.82
N GLU A 35 9.63 -3.08 -6.60
CA GLU A 35 9.58 -3.14 -8.09
C GLU A 35 10.28 -4.40 -8.70
N PRO A 36 9.78 -4.97 -9.83
CA PRO A 36 9.25 -4.30 -11.03
C PRO A 36 7.72 -4.21 -11.15
N GLN A 37 6.95 -4.90 -10.29
CA GLN A 37 5.49 -4.91 -10.37
C GLN A 37 4.87 -3.92 -9.38
N SER A 38 4.51 -2.73 -9.86
CA SER A 38 3.81 -1.72 -9.05
C SER A 38 2.40 -2.19 -8.66
N LEU A 39 1.98 -1.81 -7.46
CA LEU A 39 0.63 -2.09 -6.93
C LEU A 39 -0.45 -1.56 -7.86
N THR A 40 -0.32 -0.31 -8.31
CA THR A 40 -1.34 0.33 -9.13
C THR A 40 -1.39 -0.18 -10.56
N LYS A 41 -0.26 -0.62 -11.14
CA LYS A 41 -0.27 -1.33 -12.44
C LYS A 41 -1.07 -2.63 -12.34
N THR A 42 -0.86 -3.40 -11.28
CA THR A 42 -1.58 -4.65 -11.02
C THR A 42 -3.07 -4.40 -10.77
N LEU A 43 -3.37 -3.38 -9.96
CA LEU A 43 -4.75 -2.96 -9.69
C LEU A 43 -5.45 -2.52 -10.98
N HIS A 44 -4.81 -1.68 -11.80
CA HIS A 44 -5.38 -1.21 -13.06
C HIS A 44 -5.70 -2.38 -13.99
N ALA A 45 -4.76 -3.31 -14.20
CA ALA A 45 -4.99 -4.49 -15.04
C ALA A 45 -6.15 -5.37 -14.53
N SER A 46 -6.37 -5.43 -13.21
CA SER A 46 -7.50 -6.14 -12.61
C SER A 46 -8.82 -5.39 -12.85
N LEU A 47 -8.85 -4.08 -12.60
CA LEU A 47 -10.06 -3.25 -12.72
C LEU A 47 -10.51 -3.09 -14.17
N SER A 48 -9.59 -3.11 -15.14
CA SER A 48 -9.91 -3.00 -16.56
C SER A 48 -10.67 -4.19 -17.13
N LYS A 49 -10.79 -5.30 -16.37
CA LYS A 49 -11.61 -6.46 -16.76
C LYS A 49 -13.09 -6.26 -16.45
N ASP A 50 -13.43 -5.24 -15.66
CA ASP A 50 -14.80 -4.96 -15.27
C ASP A 50 -15.53 -4.18 -16.39
N PRO A 51 -16.77 -4.56 -16.76
CA PRO A 51 -17.57 -3.86 -17.76
C PRO A 51 -17.81 -2.37 -17.47
N VAL A 52 -17.76 -1.94 -16.20
CA VAL A 52 -17.97 -0.54 -15.82
C VAL A 52 -16.67 0.27 -15.73
N ALA A 53 -15.58 -0.26 -16.28
CA ALA A 53 -14.32 0.50 -16.36
C ALA A 53 -14.53 1.83 -17.13
N PRO A 54 -13.88 2.93 -16.69
CA PRO A 54 -12.91 3.01 -15.60
C PRO A 54 -13.54 3.11 -14.20
N ILE A 55 -13.10 2.22 -13.28
CA ILE A 55 -13.60 2.17 -11.88
C ILE A 55 -12.97 3.26 -10.99
N LEU A 56 -11.68 3.56 -11.17
CA LEU A 56 -10.96 4.55 -10.37
C LEU A 56 -10.32 5.61 -11.26
N ALA A 57 -10.49 6.87 -10.88
CA ALA A 57 -9.77 7.97 -11.53
C ALA A 57 -8.25 7.80 -11.32
N TYR A 58 -7.46 8.03 -12.37
CA TYR A 58 -6.00 7.83 -12.37
C TYR A 58 -5.26 8.58 -11.26
N LYS A 59 -5.79 9.72 -10.79
CA LYS A 59 -5.25 10.45 -9.62
C LYS A 59 -5.19 9.62 -8.34
N HIS A 60 -6.00 8.58 -8.21
CA HIS A 60 -5.91 7.65 -7.08
C HIS A 60 -4.67 6.77 -7.13
N TYR A 61 -4.09 6.51 -8.31
CA TYR A 61 -2.93 5.63 -8.43
C TYR A 61 -1.71 6.26 -7.75
N VAL A 62 -1.45 7.54 -8.01
CA VAL A 62 -0.38 8.29 -7.32
C VAL A 62 -0.60 8.29 -5.79
N ALA A 63 -1.85 8.46 -5.34
CA ALA A 63 -2.18 8.43 -3.92
C ALA A 63 -1.95 7.04 -3.29
N ILE A 64 -2.28 5.96 -4.00
CA ILE A 64 -2.08 4.59 -3.53
C ILE A 64 -0.58 4.28 -3.37
N GLU A 65 0.25 4.62 -4.35
CA GLU A 65 1.70 4.37 -4.27
C GLU A 65 2.35 5.19 -3.14
N ARG A 66 1.95 6.46 -2.98
CA ARG A 66 2.41 7.29 -1.84
C ARG A 66 2.04 6.68 -0.49
N ARG A 67 0.81 6.17 -0.34
CA ARG A 67 0.33 5.51 0.88
C ARG A 67 1.01 4.17 1.12
N LEU A 68 1.33 3.42 0.07
CA LEU A 68 2.11 2.18 0.16
C LEU A 68 3.51 2.46 0.75
N GLY A 69 4.17 3.53 0.30
CA GLY A 69 5.46 3.94 0.87
C GLY A 69 5.39 4.28 2.36
N LYS A 70 4.32 4.93 2.82
CA LYS A 70 4.09 5.16 4.27
C LYS A 70 3.94 3.83 5.04
N CYS A 71 3.14 2.89 4.52
CA CYS A 71 2.94 1.59 5.16
C CYS A 71 4.24 0.78 5.25
N GLU A 72 5.07 0.83 4.20
CA GLU A 72 6.37 0.15 4.17
C GLU A 72 7.33 0.70 5.22
N LEU A 73 7.46 2.03 5.33
CA LEU A 73 8.28 2.68 6.36
C LEU A 73 7.88 2.21 7.77
N PHE A 74 6.58 2.14 8.06
CA PHE A 74 6.12 1.66 9.36
C PHE A 74 6.39 0.17 9.58
N ALA A 75 6.28 -0.65 8.53
CA ALA A 75 6.51 -2.08 8.64
C ALA A 75 8.01 -2.45 8.74
N ARG A 76 8.91 -1.72 8.06
CA ARG A 76 10.36 -1.98 8.08
C ARG A 76 11.05 -1.51 9.37
N ASN A 77 10.63 -0.39 9.94
CA ASN A 77 11.27 0.23 11.12
C ASN A 77 11.29 -0.67 12.39
N LYS A 78 10.66 -1.84 12.38
CA LYS A 78 10.74 -2.82 13.48
C LYS A 78 11.28 -4.20 13.08
N TYR A 79 11.17 -4.65 11.83
CA TYR A 79 11.76 -5.93 11.39
C TYR A 79 13.29 -5.89 11.32
N GLN A 80 13.91 -4.72 11.11
CA GLN A 80 15.37 -4.57 11.26
C GLN A 80 15.84 -4.67 12.72
N TYR A 81 14.95 -4.49 13.70
CA TYR A 81 15.30 -4.59 15.12
C TYR A 81 15.29 -6.03 15.65
N THR A 82 14.65 -6.98 14.93
CA THR A 82 14.59 -8.40 15.30
C THR A 82 15.59 -9.28 14.56
N ALA A 83 16.44 -8.68 13.71
CA ALA A 83 17.44 -9.39 12.90
C ALA A 83 18.90 -9.18 13.39
N ASN A 84 19.08 -8.64 14.60
CA ASN A 84 20.37 -8.55 15.31
C ASN A 84 20.31 -9.34 16.62
#